data_AF-A0A1X3D250-F1
#
_entry.id   AF-A0A1X3D250-F1
#
_cell.length_a   1.000
_cell.length_b   1.000
_cell.length_c   1.000
_cell.angle_alpha   90.00
_cell.angle_beta   90.00
_cell.angle_gamma   90.00
#
_symmetry.space_group_name_H-M   'P 1'
#
loop_
_entity.id
_entity.type
_entity.pdbx_description
1 polymer ?
#
loop_
_entity_poly.entity_id
_entity_poly.type
_entity_poly.pdbx_seq_one_letter_code
_entity_poly.pdbx_strand_id
1 'polypeptide(L)'
;MKRSTKITLSVVALIGLALYMAYRWIACIDMGGTGQYKPDFCYNKPNWFERLQAKRETMNNIEEIKRNLEFTCVREQRPPLSEETQQLYNYALHRDLNHMWPGERGDGFWDNLLPYYRIAAANGDYKANVRLQFILSDGWTQVPEIEAEIEVHQLNKQLQKQLPATAYYLLKGYIEDGYGVSAPPDSELAFLRKAADMGSRDAQFVLGKTLMGIDDKETLQFRLKLKRKLYRCASEQGQGDASEWLGIDLQNIKQYPEAVAAYYQGVKNGNSQAAFSLAKGFEYKEYLNMTPDAERARR
;
A
#
# COMPACT_ATOMS: atom_id res chain seq x y z
N MET A 1 2.93 57.77 -10.44
CA MET A 1 1.72 56.92 -10.48
C MET A 1 1.88 55.52 -9.84
N LYS A 2 3.03 54.83 -9.92
CA LYS A 2 3.19 53.44 -9.39
C LYS A 2 3.16 53.25 -7.86
N ARG A 3 3.35 54.32 -7.06
CA ARG A 3 3.40 54.23 -5.58
C ARG A 3 2.00 54.30 -4.94
N SER A 4 1.09 55.06 -5.56
CA SER A 4 -0.30 55.22 -5.11
C SER A 4 -1.13 53.96 -5.35
N THR A 5 -0.93 53.26 -6.48
CA THR A 5 -1.62 52.00 -6.79
C THR A 5 -1.22 50.84 -5.87
N LYS A 6 0.02 50.81 -5.38
CA LYS A 6 0.46 49.82 -4.38
C LYS A 6 -0.19 50.06 -3.03
N ILE A 7 -0.32 51.31 -2.59
CA ILE A 7 -0.98 51.66 -1.33
C ILE A 7 -2.47 51.33 -1.40
N THR A 8 -3.15 51.63 -2.50
CA THR A 8 -4.58 51.28 -2.65
C THR A 8 -4.80 49.77 -2.69
N LEU A 9 -3.94 48.99 -3.36
CA LEU A 9 -4.01 47.52 -3.34
C LEU A 9 -3.78 46.95 -1.95
N SER A 10 -2.82 47.48 -1.19
CA SER A 10 -2.57 47.06 0.19
C SER A 10 -3.74 47.38 1.12
N VAL A 11 -4.36 48.55 0.98
CA VAL A 11 -5.54 48.93 1.78
C VAL A 11 -6.74 48.05 1.45
N VAL A 12 -6.99 47.77 0.17
CA VAL A 12 -8.08 46.86 -0.25
C VAL A 12 -7.85 45.43 0.24
N ALA A 13 -6.61 44.93 0.20
CA ALA A 13 -6.26 43.62 0.74
C ALA A 13 -6.49 43.53 2.26
N LEU A 14 -6.11 44.58 3.02
CA LEU A 14 -6.34 44.64 4.46
C LEU A 14 -7.83 44.72 4.82
N ILE A 15 -8.61 45.49 4.07
CA ILE A 15 -10.08 45.56 4.23
C ILE A 15 -10.71 44.19 3.92
N GLY A 16 -10.28 43.53 2.84
CA GLY A 16 -10.76 42.19 2.49
C GLY A 16 -10.44 41.16 3.58
N LEU A 17 -9.24 41.23 4.16
CA LEU A 17 -8.82 40.35 5.24
C LEU A 17 -9.60 40.62 6.54
N ALA A 18 -9.87 41.88 6.86
CA ALA A 18 -10.71 42.26 8.00
C ALA A 18 -12.16 41.78 7.83
N LEU A 19 -12.74 41.91 6.64
CA LEU A 19 -14.09 41.42 6.34
C LEU A 19 -14.16 39.88 6.40
N TYR A 20 -13.13 39.18 5.91
CA TYR A 20 -13.04 37.73 6.01
C TYR A 20 -12.96 37.25 7.46
N MET A 21 -12.17 37.93 8.29
CA MET A 21 -12.06 37.61 9.73
C MET A 21 -13.36 37.92 10.48
N ALA A 22 -14.03 39.04 10.16
CA ALA A 22 -15.33 39.38 10.73
C ALA A 22 -16.41 38.38 10.33
N TYR A 23 -16.44 37.95 9.07
CA TYR A 23 -17.35 36.90 8.59
C TYR A 23 -17.11 35.58 9.33
N ARG A 24 -15.85 35.13 9.47
CA ARG A 24 -15.52 33.92 10.23
C ARG A 24 -15.96 34.01 11.69
N TRP A 25 -15.85 35.18 12.30
CA TRP A 25 -16.28 35.38 13.69
C TRP A 25 -17.81 35.34 13.81
N ILE A 26 -18.53 36.11 12.99
CA ILE A 26 -20.01 36.17 12.99
C ILE A 26 -20.62 34.80 12.68
N ALA A 27 -20.06 34.05 11.73
CA ALA A 27 -20.55 32.73 11.33
C ALA A 27 -20.46 31.66 12.45
N CYS A 28 -19.68 31.93 13.51
CA CYS A 28 -19.54 31.02 14.65
C CYS A 28 -20.30 31.47 15.91
N ILE A 29 -20.91 32.66 15.91
CA ILE A 29 -21.73 33.15 17.04
C ILE A 29 -23.06 32.42 17.07
N ASP A 30 -23.36 31.78 18.20
CA ASP A 30 -24.61 31.05 18.42
C ASP A 30 -25.72 32.02 18.85
N MET A 31 -26.59 32.40 17.91
CA MET A 31 -27.75 33.24 18.19
C MET A 31 -28.99 32.40 18.56
N GLY A 32 -28.86 31.47 19.51
CA GLY A 32 -29.97 30.93 20.31
C GLY A 32 -31.21 30.39 19.58
N GLY A 33 -31.08 29.96 18.32
CA GLY A 33 -32.16 29.43 17.49
C GLY A 33 -31.92 27.95 17.15
N THR A 34 -33.00 27.19 17.01
CA THR A 34 -32.97 25.74 16.79
C THR A 34 -32.09 25.33 15.61
N GLY A 35 -30.90 24.78 15.91
CA GLY A 35 -30.18 23.81 15.09
C GLY A 35 -29.72 24.25 13.70
N GLN A 36 -29.09 25.42 13.55
CA GLN A 36 -28.39 25.74 12.30
C GLN A 36 -27.01 25.06 12.24
N TYR A 37 -26.70 24.47 11.08
CA TYR A 37 -25.40 23.86 10.75
C TYR A 37 -24.28 24.89 10.84
N LYS A 38 -23.30 24.69 11.75
CA LYS A 38 -22.09 25.52 11.83
C LYS A 38 -21.06 25.06 10.79
N PRO A 39 -20.40 25.98 10.07
CA PRO A 39 -19.31 25.63 9.16
C PRO A 39 -18.16 24.88 9.86
N ASP A 40 -17.46 24.00 9.15
CA ASP A 40 -16.37 23.18 9.72
C ASP A 40 -15.27 24.00 10.40
N PHE A 41 -15.00 25.23 9.94
CA PHE A 41 -14.00 26.13 10.51
C PHE A 41 -14.37 26.70 11.89
N CYS A 42 -15.63 26.55 12.32
CA CYS A 42 -16.09 26.94 13.66
C CYS A 42 -15.79 25.88 14.72
N TYR A 43 -15.52 24.66 14.28
CA TYR A 43 -15.06 23.60 15.17
C TYR A 43 -13.55 23.69 15.23
N ASN A 44 -13.02 24.05 16.40
CA ASN A 44 -11.59 24.00 16.70
C ASN A 44 -11.20 22.51 16.84
N LYS A 45 -11.27 21.75 15.74
CA LYS A 45 -10.82 20.37 15.68
C LYS A 45 -9.30 20.45 15.72
N PRO A 46 -8.63 19.79 16.69
CA PRO A 46 -7.19 19.80 16.75
C PRO A 46 -6.66 19.36 15.39
N ASN A 47 -5.74 20.15 14.85
CA ASN A 47 -5.17 19.84 13.55
C ASN A 47 -4.41 18.50 13.65
N TRP A 48 -4.03 17.94 12.51
CA TRP A 48 -3.42 16.62 12.52
C TRP A 48 -2.10 16.58 13.34
N PHE A 49 -1.35 17.68 13.40
CA PHE A 49 -0.14 17.80 14.23
C PHE A 49 -0.47 17.78 15.73
N GLU A 50 -1.47 18.54 16.18
CA GLU A 50 -1.91 18.58 17.58
C GLU A 50 -2.43 17.21 18.04
N ARG A 51 -3.16 16.49 17.17
CA ARG A 51 -3.59 15.12 17.45
C ARG A 51 -2.42 14.15 17.55
N LEU A 52 -1.39 14.30 16.72
CA LEU A 52 -0.18 13.49 16.80
C LEU A 52 0.65 13.81 18.04
N GLN A 53 0.78 15.08 18.42
CA GLN A 53 1.47 15.50 19.63
C GLN A 53 0.76 14.94 20.87
N ALA A 54 -0.56 15.11 20.98
CA ALA A 54 -1.35 14.52 22.05
C ALA A 54 -1.18 13.00 22.11
N LYS A 55 -1.20 12.31 20.95
CA LYS A 55 -0.97 10.86 20.88
C LYS A 55 0.46 10.47 21.29
N ARG A 56 1.46 11.27 20.93
CA ARG A 56 2.86 11.06 21.33
C ARG A 56 3.03 11.22 22.84
N GLU A 57 2.37 12.21 23.44
CA GLU A 57 2.36 12.46 24.88
C GLU A 57 1.63 11.35 25.66
N THR A 58 0.55 10.79 25.12
CA THR A 58 -0.13 9.62 25.73
C THR A 58 0.68 8.34 25.60
N MET A 59 1.46 8.17 24.52
CA MET A 59 2.31 7.00 24.30
C MET A 59 3.56 6.97 25.19
N ASN A 60 3.73 7.87 26.16
CA ASN A 60 4.88 7.86 27.07
C ASN A 60 4.95 6.61 27.99
N ASN A 61 3.93 5.75 27.98
CA ASN A 61 3.98 4.45 28.65
C ASN A 61 4.66 3.39 27.77
N ILE A 62 5.81 2.89 28.23
CA ILE A 62 6.60 1.83 27.58
C ILE A 62 5.77 0.56 27.29
N GLU A 63 4.81 0.21 28.14
CA GLU A 63 3.96 -0.97 27.93
C GLU A 63 2.97 -0.77 26.78
N GLU A 64 2.43 0.43 26.62
CA GLU A 64 1.53 0.78 25.52
C GLU A 64 2.29 0.83 24.18
N ILE A 65 3.52 1.39 24.18
CA ILE A 65 4.39 1.34 23.00
C ILE A 65 4.67 -0.10 22.60
N LYS A 66 5.03 -0.96 23.55
CA LYS A 66 5.29 -2.38 23.28
C LYS A 66 4.08 -3.07 22.67
N ARG A 67 2.88 -2.84 23.23
CA ARG A 67 1.62 -3.39 22.70
C ARG A 67 1.33 -2.90 21.28
N ASN A 68 1.54 -1.61 21.01
CA ASN A 68 1.33 -1.03 19.68
C ASN A 68 2.34 -1.53 18.63
N LEU A 69 3.51 -2.01 19.07
CA LEU A 69 4.52 -2.62 18.20
C LEU A 69 4.28 -4.12 17.96
N GLU A 70 3.39 -4.76 18.71
CA GLU A 70 3.03 -6.15 18.46
C GLU A 70 2.36 -6.28 17.10
N PHE A 71 2.67 -7.38 16.41
CA PHE A 71 2.05 -7.74 15.14
C PHE A 71 1.36 -9.08 15.29
N THR A 72 0.10 -9.10 14.88
CA THR A 72 -0.72 -10.30 14.79
C THR A 72 -0.93 -10.61 13.32
N CYS A 73 -0.69 -11.87 12.93
CA CYS A 73 -0.94 -12.28 11.56
C CYS A 73 -2.43 -12.24 11.25
N VAL A 74 -2.82 -11.34 10.36
CA VAL A 74 -4.17 -11.22 9.83
C VAL A 74 -4.12 -11.50 8.33
N ARG A 75 -5.16 -12.17 7.82
CA ARG A 75 -5.35 -12.39 6.38
C ARG A 75 -6.53 -11.56 5.91
N GLU A 76 -6.32 -10.78 4.86
CA GLU A 76 -7.41 -10.03 4.24
C GLU A 76 -8.42 -11.00 3.61
N GLN A 77 -9.69 -10.86 3.99
CA GLN A 77 -10.77 -11.65 3.42
C GLN A 77 -11.06 -11.18 2.00
N ARG A 78 -11.04 -12.12 1.05
CA ARG A 78 -11.31 -11.83 -0.35
C ARG A 78 -12.72 -12.31 -0.70
N PRO A 79 -13.66 -11.41 -1.05
CA PRO A 79 -15.00 -11.82 -1.43
C PRO A 79 -14.95 -12.69 -2.69
N PRO A 80 -15.91 -13.62 -2.89
CA PRO A 80 -15.99 -14.40 -4.11
C PRO A 80 -16.23 -13.46 -5.31
N LEU A 81 -15.64 -13.81 -6.45
CA LEU A 81 -15.79 -13.08 -7.70
C LEU A 81 -16.75 -13.81 -8.63
N SER A 82 -17.53 -13.06 -9.40
CA SER A 82 -18.45 -13.63 -10.39
C SER A 82 -17.68 -14.27 -11.54
N GLU A 83 -18.24 -15.34 -12.12
CA GLU A 83 -17.63 -16.00 -13.28
C GLU A 83 -17.62 -15.06 -14.50
N GLU A 84 -18.69 -14.32 -14.72
CA GLU A 84 -18.83 -13.38 -15.84
C GLU A 84 -17.75 -12.28 -15.83
N THR A 85 -17.53 -11.63 -14.68
CA THR A 85 -16.46 -10.63 -14.57
C THR A 85 -15.07 -11.26 -14.65
N GLN A 86 -14.89 -12.47 -14.11
CA GLN A 86 -13.63 -13.19 -14.21
C GLN A 86 -13.30 -13.60 -15.65
N GLN A 87 -14.28 -13.93 -16.49
CA GLN A 87 -14.04 -14.18 -17.92
C GLN A 87 -13.50 -12.94 -18.63
N LEU A 88 -14.11 -11.76 -18.40
CA LEU A 88 -13.62 -10.48 -18.92
C LEU A 88 -12.20 -10.17 -18.43
N TYR A 89 -11.98 -10.31 -17.12
CA TYR A 89 -10.66 -10.08 -16.50
C TYR A 89 -9.59 -11.01 -17.07
N ASN A 90 -9.87 -12.32 -17.16
CA ASN A 90 -8.91 -13.31 -17.63
C ASN A 90 -8.57 -13.13 -19.12
N TYR A 91 -9.56 -12.78 -19.95
CA TYR A 91 -9.32 -12.45 -21.36
C TYR A 91 -8.39 -11.22 -21.49
N ALA A 92 -8.70 -10.14 -20.77
CA ALA A 92 -7.88 -8.93 -20.78
C ALA A 92 -6.47 -9.21 -20.25
N LEU A 93 -6.35 -9.92 -19.13
CA LEU A 93 -5.09 -10.29 -18.50
C LEU A 93 -4.23 -11.17 -19.41
N HIS A 94 -4.82 -12.13 -20.12
CA HIS A 94 -4.08 -12.95 -21.08
C HIS A 94 -3.44 -12.10 -22.17
N ARG A 95 -4.19 -11.15 -22.75
CA ARG A 95 -3.67 -10.25 -23.79
C ARG A 95 -2.61 -9.29 -23.23
N ASP A 96 -2.88 -8.72 -22.08
CA ASP A 96 -1.98 -7.84 -21.33
C ASP A 96 -0.61 -8.50 -21.09
N LEU A 97 -0.59 -9.70 -20.50
CA LEU A 97 0.67 -10.41 -20.19
C LEU A 97 1.45 -10.84 -21.44
N ASN A 98 0.76 -11.25 -22.51
CA ASN A 98 1.44 -11.62 -23.76
C ASN A 98 2.04 -10.40 -24.49
N HIS A 99 1.46 -9.21 -24.30
CA HIS A 99 1.98 -7.99 -24.91
C HIS A 99 3.00 -7.27 -24.01
N MET A 100 3.12 -7.63 -22.74
CA MET A 100 4.09 -7.02 -21.81
C MET A 100 5.56 -7.25 -22.19
N TRP A 101 5.88 -8.31 -22.94
CA TRP A 101 7.23 -8.58 -23.45
C TRP A 101 7.56 -7.84 -24.76
N PRO A 102 6.70 -7.85 -25.79
CA PRO A 102 6.97 -7.15 -27.04
C PRO A 102 6.55 -5.66 -27.05
N GLY A 103 5.70 -5.24 -26.12
CA GLY A 103 5.09 -3.91 -26.11
C GLY A 103 5.94 -2.83 -25.46
N GLU A 104 5.59 -1.58 -25.76
CA GLU A 104 6.23 -0.39 -25.18
C GLU A 104 5.20 0.44 -24.40
N ARG A 105 5.65 1.17 -23.39
CA ARG A 105 4.78 2.08 -22.63
C ARG A 105 4.18 3.14 -23.56
N GLY A 106 2.87 3.32 -23.50
CA GLY A 106 2.16 4.30 -24.33
C GLY A 106 1.97 3.89 -25.80
N ASP A 107 2.24 2.64 -26.18
CA ASP A 107 2.02 2.15 -27.56
C ASP A 107 0.54 2.05 -27.97
N GLY A 108 -0.39 2.31 -27.04
CA GLY A 108 -1.84 2.31 -27.26
C GLY A 108 -2.48 0.92 -27.22
N PHE A 109 -1.71 -0.15 -27.01
CA PHE A 109 -2.26 -1.50 -26.92
C PHE A 109 -3.21 -1.64 -25.72
N TRP A 110 -2.79 -1.16 -24.55
CA TRP A 110 -3.56 -1.29 -23.30
C TRP A 110 -4.86 -0.51 -23.31
N ASP A 111 -4.99 0.53 -24.13
CA ASP A 111 -6.24 1.31 -24.26
C ASP A 111 -7.39 0.44 -24.76
N ASN A 112 -7.09 -0.55 -25.61
CA ASN A 112 -8.06 -1.53 -26.10
C ASN A 112 -8.49 -2.54 -25.02
N LEU A 113 -7.74 -2.65 -23.92
CA LEU A 113 -8.05 -3.54 -22.79
C LEU A 113 -8.85 -2.82 -21.70
N LEU A 114 -8.81 -1.49 -21.64
CA LEU A 114 -9.49 -0.69 -20.62
C LEU A 114 -10.98 -1.01 -20.48
N PRO A 115 -11.78 -1.19 -21.57
CA PRO A 115 -13.20 -1.51 -21.42
C PRO A 115 -13.44 -2.80 -20.61
N TYR A 116 -12.63 -3.84 -20.83
CA TYR A 116 -12.78 -5.13 -20.13
C TYR A 116 -12.50 -4.99 -18.64
N TYR A 117 -11.40 -4.31 -18.30
CA TYR A 117 -11.04 -4.09 -16.90
C TYR A 117 -12.03 -3.14 -16.20
N ARG A 118 -12.48 -2.07 -16.86
CA ARG A 118 -13.48 -1.12 -16.32
C ARG A 118 -14.81 -1.80 -16.04
N ILE A 119 -15.33 -2.60 -16.99
CA ILE A 119 -16.59 -3.34 -16.81
C ILE A 119 -16.46 -4.34 -15.66
N ALA A 120 -15.38 -5.14 -15.62
CA ALA A 120 -15.18 -6.10 -14.55
C ALA A 120 -15.05 -5.41 -13.18
N ALA A 121 -14.23 -4.35 -13.08
CA ALA A 121 -14.04 -3.59 -11.83
C ALA A 121 -15.34 -2.94 -11.33
N ALA A 122 -16.13 -2.33 -12.23
CA ALA A 122 -17.41 -1.73 -11.91
C ALA A 122 -18.43 -2.74 -11.39
N ASN A 123 -18.28 -4.02 -11.77
CA ASN A 123 -19.14 -5.14 -11.33
C ASN A 123 -18.51 -5.95 -10.17
N GLY A 124 -17.60 -5.35 -9.41
CA GLY A 124 -17.09 -5.94 -8.17
C GLY A 124 -15.85 -6.82 -8.32
N ASP A 125 -15.24 -6.86 -9.51
CA ASP A 125 -14.00 -7.61 -9.71
C ASP A 125 -12.79 -6.84 -9.17
N TYR A 126 -12.41 -7.12 -7.92
CA TYR A 126 -11.25 -6.47 -7.32
C TYR A 126 -9.93 -6.77 -8.03
N LYS A 127 -9.80 -7.90 -8.75
CA LYS A 127 -8.57 -8.22 -9.50
C LYS A 127 -8.45 -7.31 -10.71
N ALA A 128 -9.55 -7.13 -11.44
CA ALA A 128 -9.62 -6.16 -12.54
C ALA A 128 -9.38 -4.74 -12.04
N ASN A 129 -9.96 -4.37 -10.90
CA ASN A 129 -9.75 -3.05 -10.29
C ASN A 129 -8.26 -2.79 -9.99
N VAL A 130 -7.58 -3.72 -9.30
CA VAL A 130 -6.13 -3.58 -9.00
C VAL A 130 -5.29 -3.53 -10.28
N ARG A 131 -5.58 -4.38 -11.27
CA ARG A 131 -4.83 -4.39 -12.53
C ARG A 131 -5.04 -3.11 -13.34
N LEU A 132 -6.28 -2.60 -13.38
CA LEU A 132 -6.64 -1.35 -14.03
C LEU A 132 -5.89 -0.17 -13.41
N GLN A 133 -5.86 -0.11 -12.08
CA GLN A 133 -5.10 0.92 -11.37
C GLN A 133 -3.62 0.90 -11.78
N PHE A 134 -3.00 -0.28 -11.85
CA PHE A 134 -1.60 -0.43 -12.24
C PHE A 134 -1.32 0.07 -13.68
N ILE A 135 -2.11 -0.33 -14.67
CA ILE A 135 -1.86 0.05 -16.07
C ILE A 135 -2.09 1.55 -16.31
N LEU A 136 -3.04 2.16 -15.57
CA LEU A 136 -3.30 3.60 -15.63
C LEU A 136 -2.18 4.41 -14.97
N SER A 137 -1.71 4.00 -13.78
CA SER A 137 -0.72 4.77 -13.02
C SER A 137 0.71 4.64 -13.53
N ASP A 138 1.07 3.52 -14.15
CA ASP A 138 2.46 3.24 -14.57
C ASP A 138 2.75 3.66 -16.04
N GLY A 139 1.82 4.38 -16.67
CA GLY A 139 2.00 4.98 -18.00
C GLY A 139 1.92 3.98 -19.16
N TRP A 140 1.23 2.86 -19.01
CA TRP A 140 1.03 1.87 -20.08
C TRP A 140 -0.03 2.29 -21.10
N THR A 141 -0.91 3.20 -20.71
CA THR A 141 -2.04 3.68 -21.50
C THR A 141 -1.75 5.06 -22.10
N GLN A 142 -2.47 5.46 -23.15
CA GLN A 142 -2.44 6.84 -23.66
C GLN A 142 -3.49 7.76 -22.99
N VAL A 143 -4.18 7.26 -21.97
CA VAL A 143 -5.09 8.06 -21.14
C VAL A 143 -4.31 9.26 -20.56
N PRO A 144 -4.81 10.49 -20.71
CA PRO A 144 -4.17 11.66 -20.11
C PRO A 144 -3.93 11.48 -18.62
N GLU A 145 -2.75 11.87 -18.13
CA GLU A 145 -2.31 11.65 -16.74
C GLU A 145 -3.35 12.09 -15.70
N ILE A 146 -3.91 13.29 -15.85
CA ILE A 146 -4.93 13.81 -14.93
C ILE A 146 -6.22 12.96 -14.93
N GLU A 147 -6.61 12.39 -16.06
CA GLU A 147 -7.78 11.52 -16.16
C GLU A 147 -7.49 10.17 -15.51
N ALA A 148 -6.29 9.62 -15.73
CA ALA A 148 -5.81 8.40 -15.11
C ALA A 148 -5.72 8.52 -13.58
N GLU A 149 -5.22 9.64 -13.05
CA GLU A 149 -5.17 9.91 -11.61
C GLU A 149 -6.56 9.91 -10.97
N ILE A 150 -7.52 10.60 -11.60
CA ILE A 150 -8.91 10.66 -11.12
C ILE A 150 -9.54 9.27 -11.11
N GLU A 151 -9.35 8.50 -12.18
CA GLU A 151 -9.88 7.14 -12.29
C GLU A 151 -9.26 6.20 -11.24
N VAL A 152 -7.94 6.23 -11.08
CA VAL A 152 -7.23 5.43 -10.06
C VAL A 152 -7.74 5.73 -8.65
N HIS A 153 -7.96 7.02 -8.30
CA HIS A 153 -8.52 7.39 -7.00
C HIS A 153 -9.92 6.84 -6.79
N GLN A 154 -10.77 6.89 -7.81
CA GLN A 154 -12.12 6.32 -7.75
C GLN A 154 -12.10 4.80 -7.60
N LEU A 155 -11.23 4.13 -8.36
CA LEU A 155 -11.02 2.69 -8.27
C LEU A 155 -10.53 2.27 -6.88
N ASN A 156 -9.58 3.02 -6.29
CA ASN A 156 -9.09 2.73 -4.95
C ASN A 156 -10.18 2.92 -3.88
N LYS A 157 -11.02 3.96 -3.99
CA LYS A 157 -12.20 4.13 -3.12
C LYS A 157 -13.20 2.97 -3.24
N GLN A 158 -13.39 2.42 -4.43
CA GLN A 158 -14.23 1.23 -4.63
C GLN A 158 -13.57 -0.01 -4.02
N LEU A 159 -12.27 -0.19 -4.26
CA LEU A 159 -11.48 -1.29 -3.73
C LEU A 159 -11.49 -1.29 -2.21
N GLN A 160 -11.41 -0.14 -1.56
CA GLN A 160 -11.42 -0.02 -0.10
C GLN A 160 -12.68 -0.64 0.54
N LYS A 161 -13.80 -0.69 -0.17
CA LYS A 161 -15.04 -1.32 0.33
C LYS A 161 -14.97 -2.86 0.32
N GLN A 162 -14.10 -3.43 -0.51
CA GLN A 162 -13.97 -4.88 -0.71
C GLN A 162 -12.69 -5.43 -0.08
N LEU A 163 -11.56 -4.76 -0.32
CA LEU A 163 -10.21 -5.10 0.11
C LEU A 163 -9.55 -3.85 0.74
N PRO A 164 -9.95 -3.47 1.96
CA PRO A 164 -9.42 -2.27 2.61
C PRO A 164 -7.93 -2.33 2.91
N ALA A 165 -7.36 -3.51 3.20
CA ALA A 165 -5.94 -3.66 3.44
C ALA A 165 -5.14 -3.47 2.15
N THR A 166 -5.58 -4.08 1.05
CA THR A 166 -4.97 -3.87 -0.28
C THR A 166 -5.11 -2.41 -0.72
N ALA A 167 -6.26 -1.77 -0.52
CA ALA A 167 -6.49 -0.37 -0.85
C ALA A 167 -5.54 0.58 -0.09
N TYR A 168 -5.34 0.36 1.22
CA TYR A 168 -4.36 1.15 1.99
C TYR A 168 -2.93 0.92 1.52
N TYR A 169 -2.59 -0.29 1.09
CA TYR A 169 -1.27 -0.59 0.52
C TYR A 169 -1.04 0.14 -0.81
N LEU A 170 -2.04 0.18 -1.70
CA LEU A 170 -1.95 0.94 -2.95
C LEU A 170 -1.88 2.45 -2.69
N LEU A 171 -2.70 2.96 -1.75
CA LEU A 171 -2.68 4.37 -1.36
C LEU A 171 -1.31 4.80 -0.83
N LYS A 172 -0.64 3.92 -0.08
CA LYS A 172 0.75 4.14 0.36
C LYS A 172 1.68 4.37 -0.83
N GLY A 173 1.59 3.56 -1.88
CA GLY A 173 2.38 3.74 -3.10
C GLY A 173 2.08 5.06 -3.80
N TYR A 174 0.79 5.41 -3.95
CA TYR A 174 0.41 6.69 -4.56
C TYR A 174 0.90 7.91 -3.78
N ILE A 175 0.98 7.82 -2.45
CA ILE A 175 1.57 8.90 -1.62
C ILE A 175 3.08 9.01 -1.86
N GLU A 176 3.80 7.89 -1.94
CA GLU A 176 5.25 7.89 -2.21
C GLU A 176 5.58 8.46 -3.60
N ASP A 177 4.80 8.07 -4.60
CA ASP A 177 5.00 8.49 -5.98
C ASP A 177 4.45 9.91 -6.24
N GLY A 178 3.70 10.48 -5.30
CA GLY A 178 3.01 11.76 -5.46
C GLY A 178 1.85 11.72 -6.46
N TYR A 179 1.31 10.54 -6.74
CA TYR A 179 0.30 10.29 -7.77
C TYR A 179 -1.10 10.67 -7.28
N GLY A 180 -1.59 11.86 -7.68
CA GLY A 180 -2.93 12.35 -7.37
C GLY A 180 -3.30 12.53 -5.88
N VAL A 181 -2.36 12.33 -4.94
CA VAL A 181 -2.62 12.37 -3.49
C VAL A 181 -1.58 13.24 -2.78
N SER A 182 -2.05 14.29 -2.11
CA SER A 182 -1.23 15.05 -1.15
C SER A 182 -1.49 14.53 0.27
N ALA A 183 -0.44 14.03 0.91
CA ALA A 183 -0.46 13.63 2.32
C ALA A 183 0.72 14.29 3.06
N PRO A 184 0.65 14.43 4.39
CA PRO A 184 1.80 14.90 5.16
C PRO A 184 3.04 14.04 4.93
N PRO A 185 4.25 14.62 5.06
CA PRO A 185 5.50 13.85 5.02
C PRO A 185 5.46 12.67 5.99
N ASP A 186 6.07 11.55 5.59
CA ASP A 186 6.21 10.30 6.35
C ASP A 186 4.88 9.58 6.71
N SER A 187 3.76 10.01 6.13
CA SER A 187 2.44 9.40 6.38
C SER A 187 2.28 8.05 5.67
N GLU A 188 3.06 7.78 4.62
CA GLU A 188 3.07 6.52 3.87
C GLU A 188 3.41 5.32 4.78
N LEU A 189 4.26 5.51 5.79
CA LEU A 189 4.59 4.47 6.78
C LEU A 189 3.41 4.12 7.67
N ALA A 190 2.55 5.09 8.00
CA ALA A 190 1.34 4.85 8.76
C ALA A 190 0.32 4.04 7.94
N PHE A 191 0.18 4.35 6.64
CA PHE A 191 -0.65 3.57 5.72
C PHE A 191 -0.10 2.16 5.50
N LEU A 192 1.22 2.01 5.37
CA LEU A 192 1.88 0.72 5.28
C LEU A 192 1.57 -0.15 6.50
N ARG A 193 1.77 0.42 7.71
CA ARG A 193 1.49 -0.29 8.95
C ARG A 193 0.02 -0.69 9.05
N LYS A 194 -0.88 0.24 8.74
CA LYS A 194 -2.33 -0.03 8.73
C LYS A 194 -2.70 -1.14 7.76
N ALA A 195 -2.18 -1.12 6.54
CA ALA A 195 -2.42 -2.16 5.55
C ALA A 195 -1.90 -3.53 6.01
N ALA A 196 -0.71 -3.58 6.65
CA ALA A 196 -0.15 -4.82 7.18
C ALA A 196 -0.99 -5.42 8.32
N ASP A 197 -1.43 -4.57 9.25
CA ASP A 197 -2.29 -4.97 10.38
C ASP A 197 -3.68 -5.42 9.91
N MET A 198 -4.17 -4.90 8.78
CA MET A 198 -5.43 -5.31 8.16
C MET A 198 -5.31 -6.54 7.26
N GLY A 199 -4.10 -7.07 7.07
CA GLY A 199 -3.87 -8.34 6.39
C GLY A 199 -3.46 -8.27 4.92
N SER A 200 -3.00 -7.13 4.42
CA SER A 200 -2.38 -7.08 3.09
C SER A 200 -1.05 -7.82 3.10
N ARG A 201 -0.96 -8.93 2.36
CA ARG A 201 0.26 -9.74 2.23
C ARG A 201 1.45 -8.91 1.73
N ASP A 202 1.20 -7.97 0.82
CA ASP A 202 2.24 -7.14 0.20
C ASP A 202 2.69 -6.06 1.19
N ALA A 203 1.76 -5.48 1.95
CA ALA A 203 2.11 -4.57 3.04
C ALA A 203 2.89 -5.25 4.17
N GLN A 204 2.55 -6.50 4.53
CA GLN A 204 3.28 -7.26 5.54
C GLN A 204 4.72 -7.53 5.09
N PHE A 205 4.92 -7.91 3.83
CA PHE A 205 6.26 -8.06 3.25
C PHE A 205 7.02 -6.73 3.25
N VAL A 206 6.44 -5.67 2.70
CA VAL A 206 7.10 -4.36 2.61
C VAL A 206 7.40 -3.80 3.99
N LEU A 207 6.51 -3.94 4.98
CA LEU A 207 6.78 -3.53 6.35
C LEU A 207 7.98 -4.26 6.94
N GLY A 208 8.08 -5.58 6.73
CA GLY A 208 9.25 -6.35 7.16
C GLY A 208 10.54 -5.84 6.51
N LYS A 209 10.51 -5.50 5.22
CA LYS A 209 11.64 -4.91 4.50
C LYS A 209 12.00 -3.51 5.04
N THR A 210 11.01 -2.64 5.24
CA THR A 210 11.19 -1.29 5.79
C THR A 210 11.82 -1.33 7.18
N LEU A 211 11.38 -2.25 8.05
CA LEU A 211 11.98 -2.43 9.37
C LEU A 211 13.47 -2.76 9.30
N MET A 212 13.91 -3.52 8.30
CA MET A 212 15.33 -3.86 8.14
C MET A 212 16.17 -2.73 7.58
N GLY A 213 15.56 -1.73 6.94
CA GLY A 213 16.24 -0.51 6.48
C GLY A 213 16.62 0.45 7.62
N ILE A 214 16.12 0.23 8.84
CA ILE A 214 16.47 1.04 10.01
C ILE A 214 17.88 0.70 10.49
N ASP A 215 18.78 1.68 10.48
CA ASP A 215 20.14 1.56 11.01
C ASP A 215 20.17 1.85 12.52
N ASP A 216 19.67 0.88 13.29
CA ASP A 216 19.75 0.90 14.74
C ASP A 216 20.09 -0.49 15.30
N LYS A 217 21.26 -0.60 15.94
CA LYS A 217 21.77 -1.87 16.47
C LYS A 217 20.99 -2.33 17.70
N GLU A 218 20.45 -1.41 18.50
CA GLU A 218 19.77 -1.76 19.75
C GLU A 218 18.46 -2.50 19.47
N THR A 219 17.70 -2.07 18.47
CA THR A 219 16.43 -2.71 18.07
C THR A 219 16.60 -3.87 17.08
N LEU A 220 17.80 -4.14 16.56
CA LEU A 220 18.02 -5.11 15.47
C LEU A 220 17.43 -6.49 15.78
N GLN A 221 17.67 -7.03 16.98
CA GLN A 221 17.17 -8.36 17.36
C GLN A 221 15.63 -8.42 17.44
N PHE A 222 15.01 -7.34 17.91
CA PHE A 222 13.56 -7.20 17.91
C PHE A 222 13.02 -7.15 16.48
N ARG A 223 13.61 -6.30 15.63
CA ARG A 223 13.22 -6.14 14.22
C ARG A 223 13.37 -7.43 13.42
N LEU A 224 14.44 -8.20 13.63
CA LEU A 224 14.62 -9.52 13.00
C LEU A 224 13.50 -10.51 13.36
N LYS A 225 13.08 -10.54 14.64
CA LYS A 225 11.96 -11.40 15.09
C LYS A 225 10.63 -10.94 14.47
N LEU A 226 10.38 -9.64 14.46
CA LEU A 226 9.17 -9.05 13.88
C LEU A 226 9.09 -9.27 12.37
N LYS A 227 10.19 -9.03 11.64
CA LYS A 227 10.34 -9.32 10.21
C LYS A 227 9.98 -10.77 9.90
N ARG A 228 10.51 -11.74 10.64
CA ARG A 228 10.18 -13.16 10.44
C ARG A 228 8.69 -13.45 10.58
N LYS A 229 8.02 -12.84 11.57
CA LYS A 229 6.57 -12.98 11.75
C LYS A 229 5.79 -12.40 10.57
N LEU A 230 6.18 -11.20 10.12
CA LEU A 230 5.60 -10.53 8.96
C LEU A 230 5.76 -11.35 7.67
N TYR A 231 6.99 -11.81 7.39
CA TYR A 231 7.29 -12.60 6.20
C TYR A 231 6.58 -13.96 6.21
N ARG A 232 6.48 -14.61 7.37
CA ARG A 232 5.70 -15.85 7.51
C ARG A 232 4.23 -15.61 7.18
N CYS A 233 3.62 -14.56 7.73
CA CYS A 233 2.22 -14.23 7.46
C CYS A 233 1.98 -13.90 5.98
N ALA A 234 2.88 -13.14 5.34
CA ALA A 234 2.79 -12.81 3.92
C ALA A 234 3.01 -14.04 3.01
N SER A 235 3.99 -14.88 3.36
CA SER A 235 4.30 -16.13 2.64
C SER A 235 3.12 -17.10 2.63
N GLU A 236 2.46 -17.29 3.77
CA GLU A 236 1.26 -18.14 3.87
C GLU A 236 0.06 -17.61 3.05
N GLN A 237 0.06 -16.32 2.71
CA GLN A 237 -0.96 -15.66 1.88
C GLN A 237 -0.57 -15.60 0.40
N GLY A 238 0.49 -16.29 -0.01
CA GLY A 238 0.89 -16.36 -1.41
C GLY A 238 1.92 -15.32 -1.84
N GLN A 239 2.52 -14.55 -0.92
CA GLN A 239 3.56 -13.59 -1.29
C GLN A 239 4.89 -14.37 -1.52
N GLY A 240 5.35 -14.39 -2.77
CA GLY A 240 6.53 -15.13 -3.21
C GLY A 240 7.84 -14.68 -2.57
N ASP A 241 8.17 -13.40 -2.67
CA ASP A 241 9.40 -12.80 -2.13
C ASP A 241 9.50 -12.96 -0.61
N ALA A 242 8.39 -12.84 0.12
CA ALA A 242 8.33 -13.07 1.54
C ALA A 242 8.71 -14.51 1.89
N SER A 243 8.38 -15.46 1.02
CA SER A 243 8.74 -16.88 1.18
C SER A 243 10.24 -17.09 0.95
N GLU A 244 10.78 -16.50 -0.12
CA GLU A 244 12.22 -16.49 -0.42
C GLU A 244 13.01 -15.86 0.74
N TRP A 245 12.68 -14.64 1.13
CA TRP A 245 13.39 -13.90 2.17
C TRP A 245 13.23 -14.53 3.56
N LEU A 246 12.11 -15.20 3.83
CA LEU A 246 11.96 -16.02 5.03
C LEU A 246 12.89 -17.24 4.99
N GLY A 247 12.98 -17.91 3.84
CA GLY A 247 13.90 -19.02 3.63
C GLY A 247 15.36 -18.62 3.85
N ILE A 248 15.79 -17.50 3.26
CA ILE A 248 17.15 -16.94 3.41
C ILE A 248 17.44 -16.63 4.88
N ASP A 249 16.50 -15.98 5.56
CA ASP A 249 16.68 -15.62 6.97
C ASP A 249 16.83 -16.86 7.86
N LEU A 250 15.98 -17.87 7.67
CA LEU A 250 16.01 -19.13 8.41
C LEU A 250 17.29 -19.94 8.10
N GLN A 251 17.73 -19.94 6.85
CA GLN A 251 18.98 -20.56 6.43
C GLN A 251 20.19 -19.91 7.11
N ASN A 252 20.24 -18.57 7.16
CA ASN A 252 21.34 -17.83 7.80
C ASN A 252 21.48 -18.13 9.29
N ILE A 253 20.37 -18.39 9.98
CA ILE A 253 20.37 -18.82 11.38
C ILE A 253 20.38 -20.34 11.57
N LYS A 254 20.65 -21.09 10.49
CA LYS A 254 20.80 -22.56 10.44
C LYS A 254 19.53 -23.33 10.86
N GLN A 255 18.36 -22.72 10.72
CA GLN A 255 17.06 -23.38 10.86
C GLN A 255 16.66 -24.00 9.50
N TYR A 256 17.43 -25.00 9.07
CA TYR A 256 17.30 -25.55 7.72
C TYR A 256 15.94 -26.20 7.43
N PRO A 257 15.33 -27.01 8.32
CA PRO A 257 14.01 -27.60 8.06
C PRO A 257 12.94 -26.55 7.79
N GLU A 258 12.93 -25.46 8.57
CA GLU A 258 12.02 -24.35 8.38
C GLU A 258 12.35 -23.53 7.12
N ALA A 259 13.64 -23.36 6.79
CA ALA A 259 14.05 -22.71 5.55
C ALA A 259 13.55 -23.48 4.32
N VAL A 260 13.69 -24.80 4.31
CA VAL A 260 13.18 -25.68 3.25
C VAL A 260 11.66 -25.56 3.12
N ALA A 261 10.94 -25.54 4.24
CA ALA A 261 9.49 -25.34 4.23
C ALA A 261 9.10 -23.98 3.66
N ALA A 262 9.82 -22.91 4.01
CA ALA A 262 9.59 -21.57 3.48
C ALA A 262 9.89 -21.49 1.97
N TYR A 263 11.00 -22.07 1.51
CA TYR A 263 11.28 -22.11 0.07
C TYR A 263 10.27 -22.95 -0.70
N TYR A 264 9.79 -24.07 -0.15
CA TYR A 264 8.74 -24.87 -0.77
C TYR A 264 7.42 -24.09 -0.88
N GLN A 265 7.08 -23.30 0.14
CA GLN A 265 5.97 -22.36 0.06
C GLN A 265 6.22 -21.28 -1.01
N GLY A 266 7.46 -20.80 -1.16
CA GLY A 266 7.85 -19.87 -2.21
C GLY A 266 7.64 -20.44 -3.62
N VAL A 267 7.95 -21.71 -3.84
CA VAL A 267 7.66 -22.40 -5.11
C VAL A 267 6.16 -22.46 -5.38
N LYS A 268 5.35 -22.83 -4.39
CA LYS A 268 3.88 -22.79 -4.52
C LYS A 268 3.34 -21.39 -4.83
N ASN A 269 4.02 -20.37 -4.32
CA ASN A 269 3.69 -18.96 -4.54
C ASN A 269 4.24 -18.42 -5.86
N GLY A 270 4.94 -19.25 -6.65
CA GLY A 270 5.49 -18.88 -7.96
C GLY A 270 6.79 -18.06 -7.92
N ASN A 271 7.54 -18.05 -6.80
CA ASN A 271 8.83 -17.36 -6.72
C ASN A 271 9.96 -18.26 -7.24
N SER A 272 10.61 -17.82 -8.32
CA SER A 272 11.68 -18.57 -9.00
C SER A 272 12.95 -18.69 -8.16
N GLN A 273 13.24 -17.72 -7.29
CA GLN A 273 14.44 -17.74 -6.45
C GLN A 273 14.32 -18.75 -5.31
N ALA A 274 13.12 -18.95 -4.78
CA ALA A 274 12.81 -20.02 -3.85
C ALA A 274 12.96 -21.40 -4.53
N ALA A 275 12.52 -21.54 -5.79
CA ALA A 275 12.73 -22.75 -6.58
C ALA A 275 14.22 -23.03 -6.79
N PHE A 276 14.99 -22.01 -7.18
CA PHE A 276 16.44 -22.10 -7.32
C PHE A 276 17.13 -22.51 -6.01
N SER A 277 16.71 -21.92 -4.89
CA SER A 277 17.27 -22.25 -3.57
C SER A 277 16.99 -23.69 -3.16
N LEU A 278 15.79 -24.22 -3.44
CA LEU A 278 15.49 -25.63 -3.22
C LEU A 278 16.30 -26.55 -4.13
N ALA A 279 16.41 -26.22 -5.41
CA ALA A 279 17.23 -26.98 -6.35
C ALA A 279 18.67 -27.08 -5.86
N LYS A 280 19.26 -25.96 -5.41
CA LYS A 280 20.60 -25.95 -4.79
C LYS A 280 20.68 -26.79 -3.52
N GLY A 281 19.65 -26.79 -2.68
CA GLY A 281 19.56 -27.66 -1.50
C GLY A 281 19.53 -29.15 -1.82
N PHE A 282 18.94 -29.53 -2.95
CA PHE A 282 18.93 -30.90 -3.46
C PHE A 282 20.22 -31.26 -4.24
N GLU A 283 20.96 -30.29 -4.76
CA GLU A 283 22.27 -30.53 -5.41
C GLU A 283 23.42 -30.63 -4.41
N TYR A 284 23.48 -29.71 -3.45
CA TYR A 284 24.61 -29.54 -2.54
C TYR A 284 24.15 -29.64 -1.08
N LYS A 285 24.63 -30.67 -0.39
CA LYS A 285 24.27 -30.95 1.01
C LYS A 285 24.54 -29.74 1.91
N GLU A 286 25.64 -29.03 1.70
CA GLU A 286 26.08 -27.89 2.51
C GLU A 286 25.15 -26.68 2.42
N TYR A 287 24.29 -26.61 1.38
CA TYR A 287 23.44 -25.45 1.13
C TYR A 287 22.25 -25.38 2.11
N LEU A 288 21.50 -26.49 2.26
CA LEU A 288 20.35 -26.59 3.19
C LEU A 288 20.45 -27.75 4.17
N ASN A 289 21.63 -28.37 4.32
CA ASN A 289 21.84 -29.54 5.17
C ASN A 289 20.83 -30.68 4.89
N MET A 290 20.50 -30.86 3.61
CA MET A 290 19.59 -31.89 3.13
C MET A 290 20.36 -33.02 2.45
N THR A 291 19.74 -34.20 2.37
CA THR A 291 20.27 -35.28 1.53
C THR A 291 20.12 -34.89 0.06
N PRO A 292 21.19 -34.91 -0.74
CA PRO A 292 21.11 -34.60 -2.16
C PRO A 292 20.12 -35.51 -2.91
N ASP A 293 19.37 -34.93 -3.85
CA ASP A 293 18.36 -35.59 -4.68
C ASP A 293 18.36 -34.96 -6.09
N ALA A 294 19.08 -35.59 -7.02
CA ALA A 294 19.23 -35.07 -8.38
C ALA A 294 17.93 -35.09 -9.20
N GLU A 295 16.91 -35.87 -8.82
CA GLU A 295 15.61 -35.84 -9.48
C GLU A 295 14.83 -34.60 -9.04
N ARG A 296 14.81 -34.31 -7.74
CA ARG A 296 14.13 -33.11 -7.20
C ARG A 296 14.83 -31.82 -7.59
N ALA A 297 16.15 -31.83 -7.74
CA ALA A 297 16.89 -30.66 -8.21
C ALA A 297 16.49 -30.23 -9.64
N ARG A 298 16.04 -31.17 -10.48
CA ARG A 298 15.72 -30.94 -11.89
C ARG A 298 14.26 -30.57 -12.16
N ARG A 299 13.37 -30.65 -11.17
CA ARG A 299 11.92 -30.45 -11.31
C ARG A 299 11.48 -29.20 -10.57
#